data_AF-A0A970HKU6-F1
#
_entry.id   AF-A0A970HKU6-F1
#
_cell.length_a   1.000
_cell.length_b   1.000
_cell.length_c   1.000
_cell.angle_alpha   90.00
_cell.angle_beta   90.00
_cell.angle_gamma   90.00
#
_symmetry.space_group_name_H-M   'P 1'
#
loop_
_entity.id
_entity.type
_entity.pdbx_description
1 polymer ?
#
loop_
_entity_poly.entity_id
_entity_poly.type
_entity_poly.pdbx_seq_one_letter_code
_entity_poly.pdbx_strand_id
1 'polypeptide(L)' 'MLRQVKESRRMLRIEEVRQVRRDGQWQDESFHTYHIATTMPRAILPPGTLWLIMHRRWDIENSLCSMISSRTGA' A
#
# COMPACT_ATOMS: atom_id res chain seq x y z
N MET A 1 14.18 -19.62 16.93
CA MET A 1 12.91 -20.35 17.11
C MET A 1 11.85 -19.65 16.25
N LEU A 2 11.43 -20.25 15.13
CA LEU A 2 10.41 -19.65 14.25
C LEU A 2 9.05 -19.72 14.95
N ARG A 3 8.43 -18.57 15.22
CA ARG A 3 7.09 -18.51 15.83
C ARG A 3 6.11 -19.24 14.91
N GLN A 4 5.46 -20.28 15.45
CA GLN A 4 4.45 -21.05 14.74
C GLN A 4 3.27 -20.11 14.39
N VAL A 5 2.99 -19.97 13.10
CA VAL A 5 1.90 -19.13 12.62
C VAL A 5 0.59 -19.85 12.92
N LYS A 6 -0.28 -19.26 13.76
CA LYS A 6 -1.55 -19.87 14.20
C LYS A 6 -2.54 -20.14 13.05
N GLU A 7 -2.45 -19.39 11.96
CA GLU A 7 -3.36 -19.49 10.81
C GLU A 7 -2.60 -19.22 9.50
N SER A 8 -2.99 -19.89 8.41
CA SER A 8 -2.41 -19.67 7.08
C SER A 8 -2.60 -18.21 6.65
N ARG A 9 -1.50 -17.49 6.41
CA ARG A 9 -1.56 -16.15 5.81
C ARG A 9 -1.75 -16.27 4.31
N ARG A 10 -2.71 -15.53 3.77
CA ARG A 10 -2.94 -15.41 2.33
C ARG A 10 -2.16 -14.20 1.81
N MET A 11 -1.64 -14.31 0.59
CA MET A 11 -1.01 -13.19 -0.10
C MET A 11 -1.93 -12.71 -1.21
N LEU A 12 -2.26 -11.43 -1.20
CA LEU A 12 -3.02 -10.76 -2.25
C LEU A 12 -2.05 -9.97 -3.12
N ARG A 13 -2.07 -10.24 -4.43
CA ARG A 13 -1.44 -9.39 -5.44
C ARG A 13 -2.46 -8.37 -5.92
N ILE A 14 -2.03 -7.11 -5.95
CA ILE A 14 -2.86 -5.96 -6.30
C ILE A 14 -2.15 -5.22 -7.41
N GLU A 15 -2.87 -4.91 -8.47
CA GLU A 15 -2.36 -4.10 -9.57
C GLU A 15 -3.14 -2.79 -9.57
N GLU A 16 -2.43 -1.70 -9.36
CA GLU A 16 -2.98 -0.36 -9.33
C GLU A 16 -2.53 0.42 -10.56
N VAL A 17 -3.49 1.08 -11.22
CA VAL A 17 -3.23 2.08 -12.26
C VAL A 17 -3.49 3.43 -11.63
N ARG A 18 -2.44 4.26 -11.59
CA ARG A 18 -2.56 5.62 -11.09
C ARG A 18 -2.66 6.58 -12.26
N GLN A 19 -3.67 7.43 -12.26
CA GLN A 19 -3.69 8.59 -13.15
C GLN A 19 -2.99 9.75 -12.49
N VAL A 20 -1.96 10.26 -13.16
CA VAL A 20 -1.22 11.44 -12.73
C VAL A 20 -1.39 12.54 -13.76
N ARG A 21 -1.47 13.77 -13.28
CA ARG A 21 -1.54 14.93 -14.15
C ARG A 21 -0.13 15.38 -14.48
N ARG A 22 0.28 15.24 -15.74
CA ARG A 22 1.57 15.73 -16.26
C ARG A 22 1.28 16.66 -17.43
N ASP A 23 1.86 17.85 -17.39
CA ASP A 23 1.68 18.89 -18.43
C ASP A 23 0.22 19.21 -18.74
N GLY A 24 -0.61 19.25 -17.70
CA GLY A 24 -2.04 19.57 -17.81
C GLY A 24 -2.93 18.43 -18.31
N GLN A 25 -2.37 17.34 -18.83
CA GLN A 25 -3.09 16.16 -19.30
C GLN A 25 -3.06 15.03 -18.26
N TRP A 26 -4.13 14.23 -18.23
CA TRP A 26 -4.16 12.98 -17.46
C TRP A 26 -3.38 11.93 -18.22
N GLN A 27 -2.39 11.34 -17.56
CA GLN A 27 -1.61 10.23 -18.10
C GLN A 27 -1.69 9.06 -17.13
N ASP A 28 -1.89 7.86 -17.67
CA ASP A 28 -1.81 6.62 -16.90
C ASP A 28 -0.33 6.35 -16.59
N GLU A 29 -0.02 6.19 -15.30
CA GLU A 29 1.29 5.75 -14.86
C GLU A 29 1.39 4.22 -15.01
N SER A 30 2.63 3.71 -15.11
CA SER A 30 2.87 2.27 -15.20
C SER A 30 2.21 1.50 -14.04
N PHE A 31 1.73 0.29 -14.30
CA PHE A 31 1.12 -0.57 -13.29
C PHE A 31 2.02 -0.72 -12.07
N HIS A 32 1.48 -0.37 -10.90
CA HIS A 32 2.13 -0.62 -9.62
C HIS A 32 1.60 -1.92 -9.05
N THR A 33 2.51 -2.86 -8.75
CA THR A 33 2.14 -4.15 -8.16
C THR A 33 2.45 -4.14 -6.67
N TYR A 34 1.42 -4.39 -5.85
CA TYR A 34 1.53 -4.50 -4.40
C TYR A 34 1.20 -5.91 -3.91
N HIS A 35 1.86 -6.32 -2.83
CA HIS A 35 1.63 -7.60 -2.18
C HIS A 35 1.20 -7.38 -0.73
N ILE A 36 0.00 -7.82 -0.38
CA ILE A 36 -0.54 -7.72 0.98
C ILE A 36 -0.69 -9.12 1.57
N ALA A 37 0.00 -9.38 2.68
CA ALA A 37 -0.23 -10.56 3.48
C ALA A 37 -1.39 -10.31 4.46
N THR A 38 -2.47 -11.08 4.35
CA THR A 38 -3.66 -10.95 5.20
C THR A 38 -4.17 -12.32 5.67
N THR A 39 -4.77 -12.37 6.85
CA THR A 39 -5.53 -13.52 7.33
C THR A 39 -6.99 -13.46 6.92
N MET A 40 -7.46 -12.31 6.41
CA MET A 40 -8.85 -12.16 5.98
C MET A 40 -9.17 -13.03 4.74
N PRO A 41 -10.37 -13.63 4.67
CA PRO A 41 -10.85 -14.28 3.45
C PRO A 41 -11.01 -13.29 2.30
N ARG A 42 -10.52 -13.65 1.11
CA ARG A 42 -10.65 -12.84 -0.11
C ARG A 42 -12.11 -12.51 -0.44
N ALA A 43 -13.02 -13.44 -0.19
CA ALA A 43 -14.45 -13.29 -0.47
C ALA A 43 -15.11 -12.14 0.31
N ILE A 44 -14.52 -11.74 1.44
CA ILE A 44 -15.08 -10.71 2.32
C ILE A 44 -14.23 -9.43 2.36
N LEU A 45 -13.28 -9.28 1.43
CA LEU A 45 -12.44 -8.09 1.36
C LEU A 45 -12.86 -7.22 0.16
N PRO A 46 -13.74 -6.22 0.37
CA PRO A 46 -14.12 -5.30 -0.69
C PRO A 46 -12.90 -4.54 -1.23
N PRO A 47 -12.85 -4.24 -2.53
CA PRO A 47 -11.79 -3.42 -3.12
C PRO A 47 -11.59 -2.07 -2.40
N GLY A 48 -12.68 -1.43 -1.93
CA GLY A 48 -12.60 -0.18 -1.17
C GLY A 48 -11.87 -0.32 0.17
N THR A 49 -12.03 -1.45 0.87
CA THR A 49 -11.29 -1.72 2.12
C THR A 49 -9.80 -1.92 1.85
N LEU A 50 -9.47 -2.62 0.76
CA LEU A 50 -8.10 -2.82 0.31
C LEU A 50 -7.42 -1.47 -0.01
N TRP A 51 -8.12 -0.61 -0.75
CA TRP A 51 -7.68 0.73 -1.09
C TRP A 51 -7.44 1.59 0.17
N LEU A 52 -8.36 1.55 1.14
CA LEU A 52 -8.18 2.24 2.43
C LEU A 52 -6.95 1.73 3.21
N ILE A 53 -6.71 0.42 3.24
CA ILE A 53 -5.52 -0.16 3.88
C ILE A 53 -4.24 0.32 3.20
N MET A 54 -4.23 0.34 1.86
CA MET A 54 -3.08 0.80 1.07
C MET A 54 -2.81 2.29 1.29
N HIS A 55 -3.84 3.14 1.25
CA HIS A 55 -3.69 4.57 1.49
C HIS A 55 -3.21 4.88 2.92
N ARG A 56 -3.75 4.20 3.94
CA ARG A 56 -3.25 4.37 5.31
C ARG A 56 -1.78 4.00 5.45
N ARG A 57 -1.31 2.97 4.73
CA ARG A 57 0.12 2.62 4.71
C ARG A 57 0.95 3.72 4.05
N TRP A 58 0.48 4.23 2.92
CA TRP A 58 1.12 5.36 2.27
C TRP A 58 1.20 6.58 3.20
N ASP A 59 0.12 6.92 3.90
CA ASP A 59 0.11 8.01 4.88
C ASP A 59 1.15 7.79 5.99
N ILE A 60 1.26 6.58 6.53
CA ILE A 60 2.26 6.24 7.56
C ILE A 60 3.68 6.36 7.01
N GLU A 61 3.95 5.80 5.84
CA GLU A 61 5.28 5.82 5.20
C GLU A 61 5.72 7.27 4.90
N ASN A 62 4.81 8.12 4.42
CA ASN A 62 5.10 9.53 4.14
C ASN A 62 5.18 10.39 5.42
N SER A 63 4.38 10.08 6.44
CA SER A 63 4.43 10.77 7.75
C SER A 63 5.74 10.47 8.50
N LEU A 64 6.29 9.26 8.36
CA LEU A 64 7.60 8.91 8.92
C LEU A 64 8.74 9.58 8.14
N CYS A 65 8.59 9.73 6.81
CA CYS A 65 9.58 10.39 5.98
C CYS A 65 9.74 11.88 6.32
N SER A 66 8.65 12.58 6.67
CA SER A 66 8.71 13.99 7.07
C SER A 66 9.39 14.22 8.44
N MET A 67 9.33 13.25 9.36
CA MET A 67 10.07 13.29 10.63
C MET A 67 11.58 13.17 10.45
N ILE A 68 12.06 12.47 9.42
CA ILE A 68 13.49 12.25 9.21
C ILE A 68 14.10 13.43 8.44
N SER A 69 13.42 13.96 7.41
CA SER A 69 13.89 15.12 6.65
C SER A 69 13.93 16.41 7.48
N SER A 70 13.03 16.59 8.45
CA SER A 70 13.07 17.75 9.37
C SER A 70 14.21 17.68 10.40
N ARG A 71 14.88 16.52 10.53
CA ARG A 71 15.96 16.31 11.50
C ARG A 71 17.37 16.35 10.88
N THR A 72 17.47 16.42 9.55
CA THR A 72 18.75 16.51 8.82
C THR A 72 18.99 17.88 8.17
N GLY A 73 18.18 18.89 8.53
CA GLY A 73 18.47 20.30 8.26
C GLY A 73 19.12 20.97 9.47
N ALA A 74 20.38 20.65 9.76
CA ALA A 74 21.31 21.44 10.59
C ALA A 74 22.75 21.06 10.23
#